data_AF-A0A7R9WSB9-F1
#
_entry.id   AF-A0A7R9WSB9-F1
#
_cell.length_a   1.000
_cell.length_b   1.000
_cell.length_c   1.000
_cell.angle_alpha   90.00
_cell.angle_beta   90.00
_cell.angle_gamma   90.00
#
_symmetry.space_group_name_H-M   'P 1'
#
loop_
_entity.id
_entity.type
_entity.pdbx_description
1 polymer ?
#
loop_
_entity_poly.entity_id
_entity_poly.type
_entity_poly.pdbx_seq_one_letter_code
_entity_poly.pdbx_strand_id
1 'polypeptide(L)'
;SRQQVKASTTPDSVARADAMFAKMCKKFKSKKKVWIAHVQFLLEVSRQQEAHELLKRALLSLPTYKHVEAMTRFAQLEFELGSAERGRTLFDGLTTKNPKRLDLFFVYLDKEVKFGDVTAARHSIEKRVEAVTDGKRKLSDKQMKSLFKKWYRIEEEHGTEESCQRVKEAARAFVERTS
;
A
#
# COMPACT_ATOMS: atom_id res chain seq x y z
N SER A 1 21.13 -12.17 15.16
CA SER A 1 20.30 -12.34 16.36
C SER A 1 19.05 -11.46 16.28
N ARG A 2 17.94 -12.01 15.78
CA ARG A 2 16.58 -11.45 15.91
C ARG A 2 15.68 -12.60 16.34
N GLN A 3 15.82 -12.94 17.61
CA GLN A 3 14.96 -13.87 18.32
C GLN A 3 14.37 -13.05 19.47
N GLN A 4 13.03 -13.07 19.60
CA GLN A 4 12.10 -12.33 20.49
C GLN A 4 11.09 -11.54 19.63
N VAL A 5 9.77 -11.73 19.66
CA VAL A 5 8.85 -12.50 20.50
C VAL A 5 7.66 -12.88 19.59
N LYS A 6 7.61 -14.08 19.03
CA LYS A 6 6.32 -14.60 18.56
C LYS A 6 5.62 -15.07 19.83
N ALA A 7 4.67 -14.27 20.31
CA ALA A 7 3.79 -14.68 21.38
C ALA A 7 3.27 -16.08 21.01
N SER A 8 3.45 -17.03 21.91
CA SER A 8 2.87 -18.36 21.84
C SER A 8 1.35 -18.20 22.00
N THR A 9 0.69 -17.77 20.92
CA THR A 9 -0.76 -17.63 20.85
C THR A 9 -1.33 -19.04 20.90
N THR A 10 -1.77 -19.47 22.09
CA THR A 10 -2.39 -20.77 22.28
C THR A 10 -3.71 -20.83 21.50
N PRO A 11 -4.14 -22.02 21.01
CA PRO A 11 -5.41 -22.16 20.30
C PRO A 11 -6.61 -21.54 21.05
N ASP A 12 -6.62 -21.66 22.37
CA ASP A 12 -7.64 -21.07 23.25
C ASP A 12 -7.62 -19.54 23.28
N SER A 13 -6.45 -18.92 23.11
CA SER A 13 -6.34 -17.46 23.00
C SER A 13 -6.80 -16.95 21.63
N VAL A 14 -6.55 -17.70 20.55
CA VAL A 14 -7.04 -17.39 19.20
C VAL A 14 -8.57 -17.42 19.17
N ALA A 15 -9.17 -18.50 19.68
CA ALA A 15 -10.63 -18.67 19.69
C ALA A 15 -11.35 -17.57 20.48
N ARG A 16 -10.78 -17.15 21.62
CA ARG A 16 -11.33 -16.03 22.41
C ARG A 16 -11.22 -14.70 21.67
N ALA A 17 -10.09 -14.45 21.01
CA ALA A 17 -9.90 -13.25 20.20
C ALA A 17 -10.89 -13.20 19.03
N ASP A 18 -11.11 -14.30 18.32
CA ASP A 18 -12.10 -14.41 17.25
C ASP A 18 -13.52 -14.07 17.75
N ALA A 19 -13.94 -14.68 18.87
CA ALA A 19 -15.25 -14.44 19.45
C ALA A 19 -15.43 -12.97 19.85
N MET A 20 -14.37 -12.35 20.40
CA MET A 20 -14.36 -10.93 20.74
C MET A 20 -14.48 -10.06 19.48
N PHE A 21 -13.64 -10.30 18.47
CA PHE A 21 -13.65 -9.53 17.23
C PHE A 21 -14.96 -9.68 16.46
N ALA A 22 -15.57 -10.86 16.44
CA ALA A 22 -16.89 -11.08 15.84
C ALA A 22 -17.97 -10.20 16.52
N LYS A 23 -18.00 -10.16 17.86
CA LYS A 23 -18.90 -9.28 18.62
C LYS A 23 -18.63 -7.81 18.34
N MET A 24 -17.36 -7.41 18.31
CA MET A 24 -16.96 -6.02 18.07
C MET A 24 -17.31 -5.55 16.65
N CYS A 25 -17.03 -6.37 15.63
CA CYS A 25 -17.44 -6.09 14.25
C CYS A 25 -18.95 -5.95 14.13
N LYS A 26 -19.75 -6.75 14.86
CA LYS A 26 -21.22 -6.64 14.85
C LYS A 26 -21.73 -5.38 15.56
N LYS A 27 -21.15 -5.02 16.71
CA LYS A 27 -21.57 -3.86 17.52
C LYS A 27 -21.06 -2.52 16.98
N PHE A 28 -19.88 -2.52 16.36
CA PHE A 28 -19.19 -1.31 15.91
C PHE A 28 -18.90 -1.32 14.40
N LYS A 29 -19.87 -1.77 13.59
CA LYS A 29 -19.76 -1.90 12.12
C LYS A 29 -19.25 -0.65 11.40
N SER A 30 -19.57 0.54 11.91
CA SER A 30 -19.18 1.82 11.31
C SER A 30 -17.76 2.31 11.70
N LYS A 31 -17.08 1.60 12.62
CA LYS A 31 -15.76 1.97 13.15
C LYS A 31 -14.66 1.18 12.44
N LYS A 32 -13.98 1.82 11.48
CA LYS A 32 -12.87 1.25 10.69
C LYS A 32 -11.76 0.60 11.55
N LYS A 33 -11.44 1.18 12.71
CA LYS A 33 -10.40 0.67 13.62
C LYS A 33 -10.64 -0.78 14.05
N VAL A 34 -11.91 -1.17 14.26
CA VAL A 34 -12.28 -2.53 14.66
C VAL A 34 -12.02 -3.52 13.54
N TRP A 35 -12.36 -3.15 12.31
CA TRP A 35 -12.08 -3.96 11.13
C TRP A 35 -10.59 -4.11 10.85
N ILE A 36 -9.83 -3.01 10.98
CA ILE A 36 -8.37 -3.00 10.80
C ILE A 36 -7.70 -3.92 11.84
N ALA A 37 -8.07 -3.80 13.11
CA ALA A 37 -7.52 -4.64 14.17
C ALA A 37 -7.82 -6.13 13.95
N HIS A 38 -9.04 -6.46 13.50
CA HIS A 38 -9.40 -7.85 13.23
C HIS A 38 -8.66 -8.42 12.01
N VAL A 39 -8.53 -7.64 10.92
CA VAL A 39 -7.73 -8.05 9.76
C VAL A 39 -6.26 -8.25 10.16
N GLN A 40 -5.69 -7.32 10.94
CA GLN A 40 -4.32 -7.44 11.44
C GLN A 40 -4.15 -8.74 12.26
N PHE A 41 -5.04 -9.00 13.21
CA PHE A 41 -5.03 -10.23 14.01
C PHE A 41 -5.04 -11.48 13.13
N LEU A 42 -5.95 -11.55 12.15
CA LEU A 42 -6.04 -12.70 11.24
C LEU A 42 -4.75 -12.90 10.43
N LEU A 43 -4.08 -11.83 10.00
CA LEU A 43 -2.79 -11.91 9.32
C LEU A 43 -1.67 -12.39 10.27
N GLU A 44 -1.65 -11.93 11.52
CA GLU A 44 -0.68 -12.35 12.54
C GLU A 44 -0.75 -13.85 12.86
N VAL A 45 -1.96 -14.43 12.82
CA VAL A 45 -2.18 -15.88 13.01
C VAL A 45 -2.17 -16.67 11.70
N SER A 46 -1.68 -16.09 10.60
CA SER A 46 -1.57 -16.74 9.29
C SER A 46 -2.90 -17.25 8.70
N ARG A 47 -3.99 -16.50 8.91
CA ARG A 47 -5.33 -16.77 8.34
C ARG A 47 -5.66 -15.77 7.24
N GLN A 48 -4.86 -15.75 6.18
CA GLN A 48 -4.92 -14.74 5.12
C GLN A 48 -6.24 -14.78 4.32
N GLN A 49 -6.80 -15.98 4.10
CA GLN A 49 -8.06 -16.13 3.38
C GLN A 49 -9.22 -15.46 4.13
N GLU A 50 -9.29 -15.69 5.43
CA GLU A 50 -10.32 -15.07 6.29
C GLU A 50 -10.12 -13.56 6.42
N ALA A 51 -8.86 -13.10 6.49
CA ALA A 51 -8.55 -11.68 6.44
C ALA A 51 -9.07 -11.02 5.15
N HIS A 52 -8.96 -11.71 4.01
CA HIS A 52 -9.47 -11.22 2.72
C HIS A 52 -11.00 -11.12 2.68
N GLU A 53 -11.69 -12.16 3.14
CA GLU A 53 -13.16 -12.16 3.22
C GLU A 53 -13.65 -11.08 4.18
N LEU A 54 -12.95 -10.91 5.30
CA LEU A 54 -13.23 -9.88 6.28
C LEU A 54 -13.07 -8.47 5.68
N LEU A 55 -12.05 -8.25 4.85
CA LEU A 55 -11.84 -6.98 4.14
C LEU A 55 -13.05 -6.64 3.25
N LYS A 56 -13.54 -7.60 2.45
CA LYS A 56 -14.74 -7.41 1.61
C LYS A 56 -15.94 -7.01 2.47
N ARG A 57 -16.15 -7.72 3.58
CA ARG A 57 -17.23 -7.43 4.54
C ARG A 57 -17.09 -6.06 5.21
N ALA A 58 -15.86 -5.63 5.50
CA ALA A 58 -15.59 -4.32 6.08
C ALA A 58 -16.01 -3.20 5.13
N LEU A 59 -15.72 -3.32 3.83
CA LEU A 59 -16.13 -2.32 2.83
C LEU A 59 -17.65 -2.22 2.67
N LEU A 60 -18.38 -3.34 2.76
CA LEU A 60 -19.84 -3.34 2.76
C LEU A 60 -20.43 -2.68 4.01
N SER A 61 -19.71 -2.73 5.14
CA SER A 61 -20.19 -2.20 6.43
C SER A 61 -19.78 -0.75 6.69
N LEU A 62 -18.68 -0.29 6.09
CA LEU A 62 -18.13 1.04 6.30
C LEU A 62 -18.73 2.04 5.31
N PRO A 63 -18.97 3.30 5.75
CA PRO A 63 -19.30 4.39 4.84
C PRO A 63 -18.20 4.60 3.78
N THR A 64 -18.61 4.93 2.56
CA THR A 64 -17.73 5.09 1.39
C THR A 64 -16.59 6.10 1.61
N TYR A 65 -16.85 7.21 2.33
CA TYR A 65 -15.81 8.20 2.65
C TYR A 65 -14.66 7.65 3.51
N LYS A 66 -14.85 6.51 4.19
CA LYS A 66 -13.80 5.82 4.96
C LYS A 66 -13.07 4.75 4.15
N HIS A 67 -13.56 4.39 2.96
CA HIS A 67 -13.02 3.26 2.18
C HIS A 67 -11.57 3.49 1.81
N VAL A 68 -11.20 4.69 1.36
CA VAL A 68 -9.81 4.99 0.96
C VAL A 68 -8.85 4.74 2.12
N GLU A 69 -9.12 5.33 3.29
CA GLU A 69 -8.25 5.17 4.45
C GLU A 69 -8.21 3.74 4.98
N ALA A 70 -9.35 3.05 5.03
CA ALA A 70 -9.42 1.66 5.45
C ALA A 70 -8.62 0.75 4.50
N MET A 71 -8.81 0.90 3.19
CA MET A 71 -8.09 0.15 2.17
C MET A 71 -6.59 0.43 2.19
N THR A 72 -6.17 1.68 2.39
CA THR A 72 -4.74 2.01 2.55
C THR A 72 -4.16 1.25 3.75
N ARG A 73 -4.87 1.19 4.88
CA ARG A 73 -4.40 0.43 6.04
C ARG A 73 -4.38 -1.07 5.79
N PHE A 74 -5.39 -1.63 5.13
CA PHE A 74 -5.38 -3.05 4.75
C PHE A 74 -4.22 -3.38 3.82
N ALA A 75 -3.95 -2.55 2.81
CA ALA A 75 -2.83 -2.75 1.90
C ALA A 75 -1.48 -2.70 2.64
N GLN A 76 -1.30 -1.77 3.59
CA GLN A 76 -0.11 -1.72 4.44
C GLN A 76 0.07 -3.00 5.26
N LEU A 77 -1.02 -3.52 5.86
CA LEU A 77 -0.97 -4.75 6.66
C LEU A 77 -0.62 -5.98 5.80
N GLU A 78 -1.12 -6.07 4.56
CA GLU A 78 -0.75 -7.15 3.65
C GLU A 78 0.75 -7.14 3.33
N PHE A 79 1.36 -5.96 3.17
CA PHE A 79 2.81 -5.84 3.01
C PHE A 79 3.59 -6.26 4.26
N GLU A 80 3.07 -5.92 5.45
CA GLU A 80 3.79 -6.13 6.71
C GLU A 80 3.68 -7.56 7.26
N LEU A 81 2.52 -8.19 7.08
CA LEU A 81 2.15 -9.45 7.75
C LEU A 81 1.60 -10.50 6.79
N GLY A 82 1.16 -10.10 5.61
CA GLY A 82 0.50 -10.95 4.62
C GLY A 82 1.39 -11.22 3.42
N SER A 83 0.84 -10.97 2.22
CA SER A 83 1.57 -11.08 0.96
C SER A 83 1.75 -9.71 0.31
N ALA A 84 2.99 -9.38 -0.06
CA ALA A 84 3.32 -8.19 -0.83
C ALA A 84 2.51 -8.10 -2.13
N GLU A 85 2.28 -9.22 -2.83
CA GLU A 85 1.47 -9.26 -4.06
C GLU A 85 0.03 -8.78 -3.83
N ARG A 86 -0.56 -9.15 -2.69
CA ARG A 86 -1.90 -8.67 -2.33
C ARG A 86 -1.88 -7.21 -1.92
N GLY A 87 -0.84 -6.78 -1.20
CA GLY A 87 -0.57 -5.38 -0.94
C GLY A 87 -0.54 -4.54 -2.23
N ARG A 88 0.21 -5.00 -3.25
CA ARG A 88 0.29 -4.38 -4.59
C ARG A 88 -1.09 -4.28 -5.23
N THR A 89 -1.81 -5.40 -5.29
CA THR A 89 -3.18 -5.44 -5.86
C THR A 89 -4.11 -4.40 -5.22
N LEU A 90 -4.08 -4.26 -3.89
CA LEU A 90 -4.89 -3.29 -3.18
C LEU A 90 -4.47 -1.84 -3.47
N PHE A 91 -3.17 -1.55 -3.48
CA PHE A 91 -2.66 -0.22 -3.82
C PHE A 91 -2.87 0.15 -5.30
N ASP A 92 -2.76 -0.79 -6.22
CA ASP A 92 -3.05 -0.58 -7.64
C ASP A 92 -4.52 -0.19 -7.84
N GLY A 93 -5.44 -0.89 -7.15
CA GLY A 93 -6.85 -0.50 -7.11
C GLY A 93 -7.07 0.90 -6.53
N LEU A 94 -6.37 1.24 -5.44
CA LEU A 94 -6.48 2.56 -4.80
C LEU A 94 -5.96 3.69 -5.68
N THR A 95 -4.78 3.51 -6.28
CA THR A 95 -4.11 4.53 -7.09
C THR A 95 -4.72 4.67 -8.48
N THR A 96 -5.43 3.65 -8.96
CA THR A 96 -6.27 3.71 -10.17
C THR A 96 -7.54 4.50 -9.91
N LYS A 97 -8.24 4.24 -8.79
CA LYS A 97 -9.44 4.99 -8.41
C LYS A 97 -9.14 6.44 -8.00
N ASN A 98 -7.95 6.70 -7.47
CA ASN A 98 -7.54 8.02 -6.97
C ASN A 98 -6.26 8.51 -7.67
N PRO A 99 -6.29 8.77 -9.00
CA PRO A 99 -5.08 9.01 -9.79
C PRO A 99 -4.30 10.27 -9.38
N LYS A 100 -5.00 11.29 -8.86
CA LYS A 100 -4.42 12.56 -8.39
C LYS A 100 -3.82 12.49 -6.97
N ARG A 101 -4.09 11.43 -6.21
CA ARG A 101 -3.61 11.24 -4.83
C ARG A 101 -2.21 10.61 -4.83
N LEU A 102 -1.20 11.42 -5.12
CA LEU A 102 0.21 10.99 -5.08
C LEU A 102 0.67 10.59 -3.67
N ASP A 103 0.06 11.13 -2.63
CA ASP A 103 0.30 10.73 -1.25
C ASP A 103 0.08 9.22 -1.05
N LEU A 104 -0.99 8.66 -1.61
CA LEU A 104 -1.27 7.23 -1.56
C LEU A 104 -0.23 6.42 -2.36
N PHE A 105 0.23 6.98 -3.48
CA PHE A 105 1.22 6.34 -4.32
C PHE A 105 2.61 6.33 -3.65
N PHE A 106 3.00 7.40 -2.96
CA PHE A 106 4.26 7.43 -2.22
C PHE A 106 4.27 6.44 -1.06
N VAL A 107 3.16 6.33 -0.33
CA VAL A 107 3.00 5.30 0.71
C VAL A 107 3.13 3.89 0.11
N TYR A 108 2.58 3.65 -1.08
CA TYR A 108 2.74 2.38 -1.78
C TYR A 108 4.22 2.10 -2.08
N LEU A 109 4.92 3.05 -2.69
CA LEU A 109 6.36 2.90 -2.98
C LEU A 109 7.18 2.63 -1.72
N ASP A 110 6.88 3.30 -0.62
CA ASP A 110 7.58 3.09 0.65
C ASP A 110 7.37 1.68 1.20
N LYS A 111 6.17 1.11 1.03
CA LYS A 111 5.89 -0.27 1.42
C LYS A 111 6.56 -1.27 0.48
N GLU A 112 6.54 -0.99 -0.81
CA GLU A 112 7.17 -1.83 -1.83
C GLU A 112 8.69 -1.90 -1.63
N VAL A 113 9.35 -0.78 -1.38
CA VAL A 113 10.80 -0.74 -1.11
C VAL A 113 11.14 -1.43 0.21
N LYS A 114 10.31 -1.30 1.23
CA LYS A 114 10.61 -1.84 2.58
C LYS A 114 10.32 -3.33 2.74
N PHE A 115 9.24 -3.82 2.14
CA PHE A 115 8.73 -5.18 2.36
C PHE A 115 8.59 -6.00 1.07
N GLY A 116 8.60 -5.35 -0.09
CA GLY A 116 8.47 -5.97 -1.39
C GLY A 116 9.80 -5.94 -2.16
N ASP A 117 9.74 -5.46 -3.41
CA ASP A 117 10.89 -5.42 -4.32
C ASP A 117 11.10 -3.99 -4.85
N VAL A 118 12.31 -3.47 -4.69
CA VAL A 118 12.72 -2.16 -5.23
C VAL A 118 12.49 -2.09 -6.74
N THR A 119 12.70 -3.18 -7.47
CA THR A 119 12.46 -3.27 -8.91
C THR A 119 10.97 -3.09 -9.25
N ALA A 120 10.08 -3.66 -8.44
CA ALA A 120 8.64 -3.45 -8.59
C ALA A 120 8.24 -2.00 -8.27
N ALA A 121 8.92 -1.35 -7.30
CA ALA A 121 8.73 0.06 -7.02
C ALA A 121 9.16 0.94 -8.22
N ARG A 122 10.31 0.65 -8.84
CA ARG A 122 10.78 1.34 -10.07
C ARG A 122 9.77 1.22 -11.19
N HIS A 123 9.35 -0.01 -11.50
CA HIS A 123 8.37 -0.27 -12.56
C HIS A 123 7.05 0.48 -12.31
N SER A 124 6.61 0.56 -11.05
CA SER A 124 5.41 1.30 -10.68
C SER A 124 5.54 2.80 -10.94
N ILE A 125 6.72 3.39 -10.71
CA ILE A 125 7.01 4.80 -11.00
C ILE A 125 7.05 5.03 -12.50
N GLU A 126 7.77 4.20 -13.25
CA GLU A 126 7.88 4.30 -14.71
C GLU A 126 6.50 4.28 -15.38
N LYS A 127 5.67 3.29 -15.02
CA LYS A 127 4.28 3.18 -15.49
C LYS A 127 3.46 4.41 -15.14
N ARG A 128 3.72 5.04 -13.99
CA ARG A 128 3.03 6.27 -13.56
C ARG A 128 3.45 7.47 -14.40
N VAL A 129 4.74 7.60 -14.73
CA VAL A 129 5.28 8.66 -15.59
C VAL A 129 4.76 8.50 -17.02
N GLU A 130 4.80 7.29 -17.57
CA GLU A 130 4.29 6.96 -18.90
C GLU A 130 2.78 7.29 -19.00
N ALA A 131 1.99 6.88 -18.01
CA ALA A 131 0.56 7.18 -17.99
C ALA A 131 0.25 8.69 -17.96
N VAL A 132 1.14 9.52 -17.42
CA VAL A 132 0.99 10.98 -17.46
C VAL A 132 1.39 11.52 -18.82
N THR A 133 2.49 11.02 -19.37
CA THR A 133 3.03 11.43 -20.67
C THR A 133 2.07 11.10 -21.83
N ASP A 134 1.39 9.95 -21.76
CA ASP A 134 0.36 9.53 -22.71
C ASP A 134 -0.97 10.30 -22.57
N GLY A 135 -1.07 11.23 -21.62
CA GLY A 135 -2.30 11.95 -21.31
C GLY A 135 -3.39 11.12 -20.62
N LYS A 136 -3.14 9.83 -20.35
CA LYS A 136 -4.06 8.93 -19.61
C LYS A 136 -4.28 9.39 -18.16
N ARG A 137 -3.34 10.15 -17.58
CA ARG A 137 -3.43 10.77 -16.26
C ARG A 137 -2.97 12.22 -16.32
N LYS A 138 -3.66 13.10 -15.59
CA LYS A 138 -3.27 14.50 -15.46
C LYS A 138 -2.71 14.76 -14.07
N LEU A 139 -1.41 15.07 -13.99
CA LEU A 139 -0.74 15.55 -12.79
C LEU A 139 -0.17 16.95 -13.05
N SER A 140 -0.11 17.78 -12.02
CA SER A 140 0.54 19.10 -12.13
C SER A 140 2.06 18.98 -12.11
N ASP A 141 2.77 20.01 -12.58
CA ASP A 141 4.23 20.05 -12.60
C ASP A 141 4.83 19.89 -11.20
N LYS A 142 4.18 20.46 -10.18
CA LYS A 142 4.56 20.28 -8.76
C LYS A 142 4.49 18.80 -8.35
N GLN A 143 3.45 18.10 -8.79
CA GLN A 143 3.26 16.69 -8.53
C GLN A 143 4.30 15.84 -9.27
N MET A 144 4.57 16.13 -10.54
CA MET A 144 5.61 15.44 -11.31
C MET A 144 7.00 15.67 -10.72
N LYS A 145 7.34 16.90 -10.33
CA LYS A 145 8.58 17.21 -9.62
C LYS A 145 8.70 16.41 -8.32
N SER A 146 7.62 16.30 -7.54
CA SER A 146 7.62 15.50 -6.31
C SER A 146 7.81 14.01 -6.57
N LEU A 147 7.26 13.49 -7.68
CA LEU A 147 7.41 12.10 -8.10
C LEU A 147 8.86 11.80 -8.51
N PHE A 148 9.47 12.63 -9.37
CA PHE A 148 10.88 12.45 -9.75
C PHE A 148 11.82 12.58 -8.55
N LYS A 149 11.54 13.51 -7.61
CA LYS A 149 12.30 13.62 -6.36
C LYS A 149 12.17 12.35 -5.51
N LYS A 150 10.99 11.74 -5.46
CA LYS A 150 10.78 10.47 -4.74
C LYS A 150 11.53 9.32 -5.41
N TRP A 151 11.48 9.23 -6.74
CA TRP A 151 12.21 8.22 -7.51
C TRP A 151 13.72 8.33 -7.29
N TYR A 152 14.27 9.54 -7.40
CA TYR A 152 15.70 9.77 -7.18
C TYR A 152 16.15 9.32 -5.79
N ARG A 153 15.37 9.60 -4.74
CA ARG A 153 15.68 9.14 -3.38
C ARG A 153 15.70 7.62 -3.25
N ILE A 154 14.78 6.93 -3.93
CA ILE A 154 14.77 5.46 -3.93
C ILE A 154 16.04 4.93 -4.60
N GLU A 155 16.47 5.52 -5.71
CA GLU A 155 17.72 5.12 -6.37
C GLU A 155 18.97 5.51 -5.59
N GLU A 156 18.95 6.61 -4.86
CA GLU A 156 20.06 7.03 -3.98
C GLU A 156 20.24 6.06 -2.81
N GLU A 157 19.14 5.56 -2.25
CA GLU A 157 19.15 4.63 -1.11
C GLU A 157 19.37 3.16 -1.53
N HIS A 158 18.88 2.74 -2.71
CA HIS A 158 18.79 1.33 -3.11
C HIS A 158 19.30 1.02 -4.52
N GLY A 159 19.80 2.01 -5.25
CA GLY A 159 20.27 1.89 -6.62
C GLY A 159 21.76 2.13 -6.79
N THR A 160 22.13 2.50 -8.02
CA THR A 160 23.48 2.86 -8.45
C THR A 160 23.53 4.30 -8.97
N GLU A 161 24.73 4.84 -9.15
CA GLU A 161 24.91 6.17 -9.75
C GLU A 161 24.29 6.25 -11.17
N GLU A 162 24.41 5.17 -11.95
CA GLU A 162 23.77 5.04 -13.26
C GLU A 162 22.23 5.13 -13.16
N SER A 163 21.63 4.45 -12.17
CA SER A 163 20.18 4.52 -11.97
C SER A 163 19.71 5.93 -11.56
N CYS A 164 20.48 6.62 -10.71
CA CYS A 164 20.24 8.00 -10.34
C CYS A 164 20.33 8.94 -11.56
N GLN A 165 21.29 8.69 -12.45
CA GLN A 165 21.46 9.44 -13.69
C GLN A 165 20.27 9.21 -14.65
N ARG A 166 19.80 7.97 -14.80
CA ARG A 166 18.59 7.67 -15.59
C ARG A 166 17.36 8.42 -15.09
N VAL A 167 17.19 8.57 -13.77
CA VAL A 167 16.08 9.37 -13.21
C VAL A 167 16.21 10.85 -13.59
N LYS A 168 17.42 11.40 -13.58
CA LYS A 168 17.66 12.79 -14.00
C LYS A 168 17.35 12.99 -15.48
N GLU A 169 17.75 12.04 -16.34
CA GLU A 169 17.47 12.06 -17.77
C GLU A 169 15.97 11.95 -18.05
N ALA A 170 15.28 11.02 -17.39
CA ALA A 170 13.82 10.88 -17.50
C ALA A 170 13.09 12.15 -17.06
N ALA A 171 13.56 12.83 -16.01
CA ALA A 171 12.99 14.10 -15.57
C ALA A 171 13.18 15.22 -16.61
N ARG A 172 14.36 15.31 -17.26
CA ARG A 172 14.61 16.30 -18.33
C ARG A 172 13.73 16.02 -19.55
N ALA A 173 13.71 14.77 -20.01
CA ALA A 173 12.89 14.36 -21.15
C ALA A 173 11.39 14.62 -20.90
N PHE A 174 10.93 14.45 -19.66
CA PHE A 174 9.56 14.78 -19.29
C PHE A 174 9.27 16.29 -19.42
N VAL A 175 10.16 17.15 -18.93
CA VAL A 175 10.01 18.61 -19.03
C VAL A 175 10.04 19.06 -20.49
N GLU A 176 10.97 18.55 -21.30
CA GLU A 176 11.07 18.88 -22.74
C GLU A 176 9.80 18.49 -23.51
N ARG A 177 9.17 17.36 -23.16
CA ARG A 177 7.95 16.87 -23.81
C ARG A 177 6.68 17.56 -23.34
N THR A 178 6.73 18.24 -22.19
CA THR A 178 5.57 18.93 -21.59
C THR A 178 5.67 20.46 -21.63
N SER A 179 6.80 21.00 -22.08
CA SER A 179 7.01 22.42 -22.42
C SER A 179 6.45 22.74 -23.80
#